data_AF-A0A2W1K5S4-F1
#
_entry.id   AF-A0A2W1K5S4-F1
#
_cell.length_a   1.000
_cell.length_b   1.000
_cell.length_c   1.000
_cell.angle_alpha   90.00
_cell.angle_beta   90.00
_cell.angle_gamma   90.00
#
_symmetry.space_group_name_H-M   'P 1'
#
loop_
_entity.id
_entity.type
_entity.pdbx_description
1 polymer ?
#
loop_
_entity_poly.entity_id
_entity_poly.type
_entity_poly.pdbx_seq_one_letter_code
_entity_poly.pdbx_strand_id
1 'polypeptide(L)'
;MNLLIDYLHIYFDNAKTMEGVVIPALVSAAILLVQWRFTKRKPLIFMLLAMTIFIGISLSHWDSGGLHVFTAGLGFWPFMVMLFPDDFPWSMAYPLAFLSVLIPDIYCTGAMSVWRTGWFFGIGGGGFQDGDFVAPALTLLAALTIRLCQKRGMFAFGGKQSSQAG
;
A
#
# COMPACT_ATOMS: atom_id res chain seq x y z
N MET A 1 14.20 -26.10 -17.67
CA MET A 1 13.16 -25.79 -16.67
C MET A 1 13.20 -24.31 -16.43
N ASN A 2 12.09 -23.61 -16.65
CA ASN A 2 12.03 -22.15 -16.54
C ASN A 2 11.74 -21.83 -15.08
N LEU A 3 12.78 -21.53 -14.29
CA LEU A 3 12.68 -21.25 -12.85
C LEU A 3 11.54 -20.26 -12.54
N LEU A 4 11.33 -19.26 -13.40
CA LEU A 4 10.23 -18.29 -13.28
C LEU A 4 8.83 -18.94 -13.26
N ILE A 5 8.59 -19.93 -14.13
CA ILE A 5 7.30 -20.64 -14.22
C ILE A 5 7.11 -21.50 -12.99
N ASP A 6 8.15 -22.20 -12.54
CA ASP A 6 8.11 -23.06 -11.36
C ASP A 6 7.83 -22.26 -10.07
N TYR A 7 8.31 -21.01 -9.97
CA TYR A 7 8.00 -20.12 -8.83
C TYR A 7 6.62 -19.47 -8.91
N LEU A 8 6.09 -19.20 -10.12
CA LEU A 8 4.73 -18.66 -10.27
C LEU A 8 3.66 -19.61 -9.70
N HIS A 9 3.88 -20.93 -9.81
CA HIS A 9 2.99 -21.94 -9.22
C HIS A 9 2.81 -21.76 -7.70
N ILE A 10 3.87 -21.36 -6.97
CA ILE A 10 3.76 -21.12 -5.51
C ILE A 10 2.76 -20.01 -5.19
N TYR A 11 2.64 -19.00 -6.05
CA TYR A 11 1.75 -17.87 -5.85
C TYR A 11 0.31 -18.15 -6.25
N PHE A 12 0.09 -19.00 -7.25
CA PHE A 12 -1.25 -19.34 -7.74
C PHE A 12 -1.87 -20.57 -7.07
N ASP A 13 -1.04 -21.50 -6.59
CA ASP A 13 -1.49 -22.76 -6.00
C ASP A 13 -1.63 -22.67 -4.47
N ASN A 14 -1.06 -21.63 -3.83
CA ASN A 14 -1.21 -21.37 -2.40
C ASN A 14 -2.31 -20.33 -2.12
N ALA A 15 -3.39 -20.77 -1.48
CA ALA A 15 -4.52 -19.92 -1.10
C ALA A 15 -4.10 -18.69 -0.27
N LYS A 16 -3.14 -18.83 0.66
CA LYS A 16 -2.68 -17.71 1.49
C LYS A 16 -1.99 -16.65 0.66
N THR A 17 -1.12 -17.05 -0.26
CA THR A 17 -0.42 -16.12 -1.14
C THR A 17 -1.36 -15.44 -2.12
N MET A 18 -2.39 -16.15 -2.59
CA MET A 18 -3.48 -15.57 -3.38
C MET A 18 -4.23 -14.47 -2.61
N GLU A 19 -4.61 -14.75 -1.36
CA GLU A 19 -5.35 -13.83 -0.48
C GLU A 19 -4.51 -12.64 -0.03
N GLY A 20 -3.24 -12.85 0.32
CA GLY A 20 -2.36 -11.85 0.91
C GLY A 20 -1.70 -10.92 -0.10
N VAL A 21 -1.46 -11.38 -1.33
CA VAL A 21 -0.67 -10.62 -2.32
C VAL A 21 -1.33 -10.55 -3.68
N VAL A 22 -1.70 -11.68 -4.29
CA VAL A 22 -2.13 -11.70 -5.69
C VAL A 22 -3.45 -10.93 -5.89
N ILE A 23 -4.48 -11.27 -5.11
CA ILE A 23 -5.78 -10.59 -5.18
C ILE A 23 -5.62 -9.11 -4.78
N PRO A 24 -4.98 -8.76 -3.66
CA PRO A 24 -4.69 -7.36 -3.31
C PRO A 24 -3.95 -6.58 -4.41
N ALA A 25 -2.97 -7.19 -5.09
CA ALA A 25 -2.25 -6.56 -6.18
C ALA A 25 -3.15 -6.28 -7.38
N LEU A 26 -4.00 -7.24 -7.79
CA LEU A 26 -4.94 -7.06 -8.88
C LEU A 26 -5.98 -5.97 -8.57
N VAL A 27 -6.54 -5.98 -7.36
CA VAL A 27 -7.48 -4.95 -6.89
C VAL A 27 -6.78 -3.59 -6.86
N SER A 28 -5.55 -3.53 -6.38
CA SER A 28 -4.77 -2.30 -6.33
C SER A 28 -4.48 -1.74 -7.72
N ALA A 29 -4.11 -2.60 -8.67
CA ALA A 29 -3.91 -2.23 -10.07
C ALA A 29 -5.20 -1.67 -10.69
N ALA A 30 -6.34 -2.33 -10.47
CA ALA A 30 -7.63 -1.87 -10.98
C ALA A 30 -8.00 -0.48 -10.41
N ILE A 31 -7.84 -0.27 -9.10
CA ILE A 31 -8.11 1.02 -8.46
C ILE A 31 -7.18 2.10 -9.02
N LEU A 32 -5.87 1.83 -9.12
CA LEU A 32 -4.91 2.78 -9.67
C LEU A 32 -5.26 3.13 -11.11
N LEU A 33 -5.54 2.16 -11.97
CA LEU A 33 -5.90 2.42 -13.37
C LEU A 33 -7.13 3.34 -13.51
N VAL A 34 -8.14 3.15 -12.66
CA VAL A 34 -9.34 3.98 -12.64
C VAL A 34 -9.05 5.37 -12.09
N GLN A 35 -8.44 5.45 -10.91
CA GLN A 35 -8.30 6.69 -10.16
C GLN A 35 -7.17 7.60 -10.67
N TRP A 36 -6.11 7.03 -11.23
CA TRP A 36 -4.91 7.75 -11.66
C TRP A 36 -5.19 8.84 -12.69
N ARG A 37 -6.22 8.65 -13.52
CA ARG A 37 -6.66 9.62 -14.52
C ARG A 37 -7.21 10.90 -13.87
N PHE A 38 -7.83 10.79 -12.70
CA PHE A 38 -8.45 11.90 -11.98
C PHE A 38 -7.49 12.59 -11.00
N THR A 39 -6.39 11.92 -10.66
CA THR A 39 -5.38 12.44 -9.74
C THR A 39 -4.53 13.55 -10.36
N LYS A 40 -4.58 14.76 -9.82
CA LYS A 40 -3.77 15.89 -10.31
C LYS A 40 -2.36 15.91 -9.74
N ARG A 41 -2.17 15.48 -8.49
CA ARG A 41 -0.91 15.57 -7.73
C ARG A 41 0.04 14.39 -7.93
N LYS A 42 0.18 13.92 -9.17
CA LYS A 42 1.02 12.74 -9.50
C LYS A 42 2.48 12.87 -9.02
N PRO A 43 3.17 14.03 -9.18
CA PRO A 43 4.56 14.16 -8.72
C PRO A 43 4.69 14.01 -7.20
N LEU A 44 3.78 14.61 -6.43
CA LEU A 44 3.75 14.48 -4.97
C LEU A 44 3.50 13.03 -4.55
N ILE A 45 2.58 12.33 -5.21
CA ILE A 45 2.28 10.92 -4.92
C ILE A 45 3.49 10.03 -5.21
N PHE A 46 4.17 10.22 -6.34
CA PHE A 46 5.39 9.47 -6.64
C PHE A 46 6.52 9.76 -5.64
N MET A 47 6.70 11.03 -5.27
CA MET A 47 7.70 11.42 -4.28
C MET A 47 7.41 10.79 -2.91
N LEU A 48 6.15 10.85 -2.46
CA LEU A 48 5.73 10.21 -1.20
C LEU A 48 5.84 8.69 -1.28
N LEU A 49 5.47 8.08 -2.41
CA LEU A 49 5.62 6.64 -2.61
C LEU A 49 7.08 6.23 -2.50
N ALA A 50 7.98 6.89 -3.23
CA ALA A 50 9.42 6.65 -3.16
C ALA A 50 9.95 6.82 -1.73
N MET A 51 9.50 7.85 -1.01
CA MET A 51 9.88 8.08 0.38
C MET A 51 9.38 6.96 1.31
N THR A 52 8.12 6.55 1.20
CA THR A 52 7.57 5.46 2.02
C THR A 52 8.28 4.13 1.76
N ILE A 53 8.64 3.86 0.50
CA ILE A 53 9.43 2.68 0.12
C ILE A 53 10.83 2.76 0.73
N PHE A 54 11.50 3.91 0.59
CA PHE A 54 12.85 4.09 1.13
C PHE A 54 12.90 3.95 2.65
N ILE A 55 11.93 4.53 3.36
CA ILE A 55 11.78 4.36 4.81
C ILE A 55 11.50 2.89 5.13
N GLY A 56 10.59 2.26 4.37
CA GLY A 56 10.25 0.85 4.53
C GLY A 56 11.47 -0.05 4.44
N ILE A 57 12.29 0.10 3.39
CA ILE A 57 13.54 -0.64 3.21
C ILE A 57 14.53 -0.33 4.35
N SER A 58 14.77 0.95 4.65
CA SER A 58 15.80 1.36 5.62
C SER A 58 15.50 0.93 7.06
N LEU A 59 14.22 0.80 7.40
CA LEU A 59 13.75 0.39 8.73
C LEU A 59 13.23 -1.06 8.76
N SER A 60 13.38 -1.80 7.66
CA SER A 60 13.08 -3.23 7.64
C SER A 60 14.13 -4.00 8.42
N HIS A 61 13.69 -5.05 9.12
CA HIS A 61 14.60 -5.96 9.80
C HIS A 61 14.10 -7.40 9.73
N TRP A 62 15.01 -8.33 9.96
CA TRP A 62 14.72 -9.75 10.02
C TRP A 62 14.85 -10.25 11.44
N ASP A 63 13.93 -11.09 11.87
CA ASP A 63 14.03 -11.83 13.12
C ASP A 63 13.64 -13.31 12.92
N SER A 64 13.49 -14.05 14.02
CA SER A 64 13.09 -15.47 13.99
C SER A 64 11.69 -15.70 13.41
N GLY A 65 10.83 -14.68 13.37
CA GLY A 65 9.46 -14.73 12.83
C GLY A 65 9.37 -14.34 11.36
N GLY A 66 10.42 -13.74 10.78
CA GLY A 66 10.47 -13.39 9.36
C GLY A 66 10.95 -11.97 9.10
N LEU A 67 10.62 -11.44 7.92
CA LEU A 67 10.86 -10.06 7.54
C LEU A 67 9.76 -9.16 8.11
N HIS A 68 10.18 -8.08 8.77
CA HIS A 68 9.28 -7.05 9.29
C HIS A 68 9.57 -5.74 8.56
N VAL A 69 8.64 -5.33 7.70
CA VAL A 69 8.72 -4.08 6.95
C VAL A 69 8.08 -2.94 7.73
N PHE A 70 8.76 -1.80 7.82
CA PHE A 70 8.16 -0.60 8.41
C PHE A 70 7.12 0.03 7.48
N THR A 71 5.86 0.11 7.91
CA THR A 71 4.73 0.51 7.07
C THR A 71 4.45 2.02 7.11
N ALA A 72 5.40 2.83 6.64
CA ALA A 72 5.29 4.30 6.65
C ALA A 72 4.01 4.81 5.96
N GLY A 73 3.54 4.10 4.93
CA GLY A 73 2.31 4.43 4.19
C GLY A 73 1.06 4.56 5.07
N LEU A 74 1.03 3.89 6.24
CA LEU A 74 -0.09 3.94 7.18
C LEU A 74 -0.37 5.36 7.70
N GLY A 75 0.66 6.21 7.79
CA GLY A 75 0.50 7.63 8.09
C GLY A 75 0.33 8.47 6.83
N PHE A 76 1.25 8.36 5.88
CA PHE A 76 1.32 9.29 4.75
C PHE A 76 0.06 9.31 3.87
N TRP A 77 -0.55 8.15 3.61
CA TRP A 77 -1.69 8.09 2.70
C TRP A 77 -3.00 8.62 3.31
N PRO A 78 -3.36 8.33 4.57
CA PRO A 78 -4.47 9.01 5.23
C PRO A 78 -4.26 10.52 5.34
N PHE A 79 -3.03 10.98 5.62
CA PHE A 79 -2.71 12.41 5.61
C PHE A 79 -2.93 13.06 4.23
N MET A 80 -2.62 12.36 3.14
CA MET A 80 -2.91 12.86 1.78
C MET A 80 -4.42 13.05 1.54
N VAL A 81 -5.27 12.14 2.05
CA VAL A 81 -6.73 12.30 2.00
C VAL A 81 -7.19 13.49 2.83
N MET A 82 -6.56 13.70 3.99
CA MET A 82 -6.87 14.80 4.89
C MET A 82 -6.55 16.16 4.27
N LEU A 83 -5.39 16.29 3.63
CA LEU A 83 -4.88 17.56 3.10
C LEU A 83 -5.40 17.89 1.70
N PHE A 84 -5.66 16.87 0.88
CA PHE A 84 -6.03 17.05 -0.53
C PHE A 84 -7.28 16.24 -0.92
N PRO A 85 -8.43 16.43 -0.23
CA PRO A 85 -9.63 15.60 -0.41
C PRO A 85 -10.23 15.62 -1.82
N ASP A 86 -9.94 16.67 -2.61
CA ASP A 86 -10.44 16.82 -3.98
C ASP A 86 -9.47 16.30 -5.05
N ASP A 87 -8.16 16.24 -4.72
CA ASP A 87 -7.12 15.81 -5.66
C ASP A 87 -6.61 14.39 -5.39
N PHE A 88 -6.89 13.85 -4.19
CA PHE A 88 -6.47 12.52 -3.75
C PHE A 88 -7.67 11.74 -3.19
N PRO A 89 -8.29 10.87 -4.00
CA PRO A 89 -9.44 10.10 -3.56
C PRO A 89 -9.03 9.07 -2.49
N TRP A 90 -9.81 8.96 -1.41
CA TRP A 90 -9.54 8.04 -0.29
C TRP A 90 -9.32 6.58 -0.74
N SER A 91 -9.96 6.16 -1.82
CA SER A 91 -9.78 4.82 -2.41
C SER A 91 -8.35 4.55 -2.90
N MET A 92 -7.56 5.58 -3.24
CA MET A 92 -6.15 5.43 -3.60
C MET A 92 -5.23 5.16 -2.40
N ALA A 93 -5.71 5.35 -1.16
CA ALA A 93 -4.89 5.08 0.01
C ALA A 93 -4.51 3.59 0.12
N TYR A 94 -5.43 2.67 -0.19
CA TYR A 94 -5.14 1.23 -0.18
C TYR A 94 -4.03 0.84 -1.17
N PRO A 95 -4.16 1.07 -2.50
CA PRO A 95 -3.14 0.61 -3.44
C PRO A 95 -1.78 1.26 -3.20
N LEU A 96 -1.75 2.52 -2.75
CA LEU A 96 -0.48 3.19 -2.46
C LEU A 96 0.16 2.65 -1.19
N ALA A 97 -0.62 2.36 -0.14
CA ALA A 97 -0.12 1.67 1.04
C ALA A 97 0.38 0.26 0.71
N PHE A 98 -0.35 -0.46 -0.15
CA PHE A 98 0.04 -1.80 -0.61
C PHE A 98 1.39 -1.76 -1.31
N LEU A 99 1.59 -0.85 -2.27
CA LEU A 99 2.89 -0.67 -2.92
C LEU A 99 4.00 -0.22 -1.95
N SER A 100 3.66 0.61 -0.94
CA SER A 100 4.62 1.04 0.10
C SER A 100 5.13 -0.12 0.96
N VAL A 101 4.43 -1.25 1.03
CA VAL A 101 4.85 -2.44 1.80
C VAL A 101 5.42 -3.52 0.87
N LEU A 102 4.70 -3.82 -0.21
CA LEU A 102 5.08 -4.88 -1.15
C LEU A 102 6.45 -4.63 -1.81
N ILE A 103 6.77 -3.39 -2.19
CA ILE A 103 8.05 -3.10 -2.84
C ILE A 103 9.23 -3.31 -1.89
N PRO A 104 9.23 -2.76 -0.66
CA PRO A 104 10.22 -3.12 0.35
C PRO A 104 10.27 -4.62 0.64
N ASP A 105 9.12 -5.29 0.73
CA ASP A 105 9.08 -6.73 1.04
C ASP A 105 9.76 -7.57 -0.06
N ILE A 106 9.43 -7.28 -1.32
CA ILE A 106 10.10 -7.83 -2.50
C ILE A 106 11.59 -7.51 -2.50
N TYR A 107 11.97 -6.26 -2.23
CA TYR A 107 13.36 -5.84 -2.25
C TYR A 107 14.18 -6.53 -1.16
N CYS A 108 13.70 -6.54 0.07
CA CYS A 108 14.39 -7.11 1.23
C CYS A 108 14.44 -8.64 1.17
N THR A 109 13.35 -9.29 0.73
CA THR A 109 13.32 -10.73 0.45
C THR A 109 14.24 -11.09 -0.71
N GLY A 110 14.24 -10.29 -1.78
CA GLY A 110 15.14 -10.44 -2.91
C GLY A 110 16.61 -10.28 -2.52
N ALA A 111 16.95 -9.23 -1.78
CA ALA A 111 18.29 -8.99 -1.26
C ALA A 111 18.78 -10.16 -0.39
N MET A 112 17.90 -10.76 0.43
CA MET A 112 18.21 -11.96 1.22
C MET A 112 18.28 -13.24 0.38
N SER A 113 17.47 -13.37 -0.67
CA SER A 113 17.47 -14.55 -1.55
C SER A 113 18.79 -14.74 -2.29
N VAL A 114 19.50 -13.64 -2.59
CA VAL A 114 20.88 -13.66 -3.11
C VAL A 114 21.83 -14.43 -2.16
N TRP A 115 21.51 -14.48 -0.86
CA TRP A 115 22.27 -15.20 0.16
C TRP A 115 21.74 -16.61 0.49
N ARG A 116 20.52 -16.98 0.06
CA ARG A 116 19.86 -18.25 0.43
C ARG A 116 19.34 -19.11 -0.73
N THR A 117 19.73 -18.84 -1.98
CA THR A 117 19.43 -19.69 -3.16
C THR A 117 17.93 -20.01 -3.36
N GLY A 118 17.04 -19.07 -3.06
CA GLY A 118 15.60 -19.24 -3.28
C GLY A 118 14.89 -17.89 -3.47
N TRP A 119 14.38 -17.64 -4.68
CA TRP A 119 13.65 -16.41 -5.02
C TRP A 119 12.30 -16.36 -4.29
N PHE A 120 11.98 -15.24 -3.64
CA PHE A 120 10.65 -14.86 -3.16
C PHE A 120 9.99 -15.70 -2.05
N PHE A 121 10.74 -16.44 -1.22
CA PHE A 121 10.15 -17.19 -0.12
C PHE A 121 9.66 -16.26 1.01
N GLY A 122 8.34 -16.19 1.24
CA GLY A 122 7.74 -15.52 2.41
C GLY A 122 6.73 -14.41 2.11
N ILE A 123 6.72 -13.85 0.90
CA ILE A 123 5.85 -12.71 0.52
C ILE A 123 4.38 -13.17 0.48
N GLY A 124 3.52 -12.54 1.27
CA GLY A 124 2.11 -12.93 1.41
C GLY A 124 1.88 -14.30 2.04
N GLY A 125 2.90 -14.88 2.68
CA GLY A 125 2.81 -16.21 3.31
C GLY A 125 1.80 -16.25 4.46
N GLY A 126 1.49 -15.10 5.06
CA GLY A 126 0.47 -14.95 6.11
C GLY A 126 -0.97 -14.80 5.60
N GLY A 127 -1.19 -14.63 4.30
CA GLY A 127 -2.52 -14.31 3.75
C GLY A 127 -3.10 -13.02 4.35
N PHE A 128 -4.33 -13.05 4.84
CA PHE A 128 -4.95 -11.87 5.47
C PHE A 128 -4.30 -11.41 6.78
N GLN A 129 -3.42 -12.23 7.36
CA GLN A 129 -2.65 -11.88 8.57
C GLN A 129 -1.31 -11.23 8.23
N ASP A 130 -0.96 -11.21 6.94
CA ASP A 130 0.30 -10.68 6.46
C ASP A 130 0.33 -9.14 6.54
N GLY A 131 1.50 -8.58 6.80
CA GLY A 131 1.71 -7.13 6.80
C GLY A 131 1.35 -6.51 5.44
N ASP A 132 1.55 -7.24 4.35
CA ASP A 132 1.18 -6.86 3.00
C ASP A 132 -0.32 -6.62 2.83
N PHE A 133 -1.17 -7.29 3.61
CA PHE A 133 -2.62 -7.08 3.59
C PHE A 133 -3.10 -6.14 4.70
N VAL A 134 -2.62 -6.35 5.93
CA VAL A 134 -3.11 -5.66 7.14
C VAL A 134 -2.82 -4.17 7.09
N ALA A 135 -1.60 -3.75 6.73
CA ALA A 135 -1.25 -2.33 6.71
C ALA A 135 -2.08 -1.54 5.68
N PRO A 136 -2.24 -2.01 4.43
CA PRO A 136 -3.11 -1.35 3.45
C PRO A 136 -4.57 -1.31 3.87
N ALA A 137 -5.10 -2.37 4.50
CA ALA A 137 -6.46 -2.38 5.01
C ALA A 137 -6.68 -1.34 6.12
N LEU A 138 -5.77 -1.25 7.10
CA LEU A 138 -5.81 -0.22 8.15
C LEU A 138 -5.70 1.18 7.56
N THR A 139 -4.83 1.37 6.57
CA THR A 139 -4.67 2.63 5.85
C THR A 139 -5.97 3.06 5.16
N LEU A 140 -6.67 2.12 4.53
CA LEU A 140 -7.95 2.39 3.89
C LEU A 140 -9.03 2.79 4.90
N LEU A 141 -9.10 2.10 6.04
CA LEU A 141 -10.05 2.42 7.10
C LEU A 141 -9.79 3.81 7.68
N ALA A 142 -8.52 4.17 7.91
CA ALA A 142 -8.13 5.51 8.34
C ALA A 142 -8.51 6.58 7.30
N ALA A 143 -8.17 6.35 6.04
CA ALA A 143 -8.52 7.23 4.93
C ALA A 143 -10.05 7.43 4.77
N LEU A 144 -10.82 6.36 4.87
CA LEU A 144 -12.28 6.41 4.81
C LEU A 144 -12.85 7.19 6.01
N THR A 145 -12.33 6.93 7.21
CA THR A 145 -12.73 7.65 8.43
C THR A 145 -12.49 9.14 8.28
N ILE A 146 -11.29 9.55 7.82
CA ILE A 146 -10.97 10.96 7.54
C ILE A 146 -11.95 11.55 6.54
N ARG A 147 -12.25 10.85 5.44
CA ARG A 147 -13.21 11.32 4.44
C ARG A 147 -14.62 11.52 5.01
N LEU A 148 -15.08 10.60 5.85
CA LEU A 148 -16.39 10.71 6.51
C LEU A 148 -16.41 11.89 7.49
N CYS A 149 -15.32 12.11 8.22
CA CYS A 149 -15.17 13.24 9.13
C CYS A 149 -15.14 14.60 8.39
N GLN A 150 -14.43 14.67 7.25
CA GLN A 150 -14.43 15.85 6.37
C GLN A 150 -15.84 16.17 5.85
N LYS A 151 -16.60 15.15 5.42
CA LYS A 151 -18.01 15.33 5.00
C LYS A 151 -18.90 15.89 6.10
N ARG A 152 -18.58 15.63 7.37
CA ARG A 152 -19.27 16.18 8.55
C ARG A 152 -18.73 17.53 9.01
N GLY A 153 -17.76 18.12 8.30
CA GLY A 153 -17.15 19.40 8.65
C GLY A 153 -16.14 19.36 9.80
N MET A 154 -15.74 18.17 10.27
CA MET A 154 -14.83 18.03 11.43
C MET A 154 -13.35 18.31 11.07
N PHE A 155 -13.01 18.30 9.79
CA PHE A 155 -11.66 18.64 9.29
C PHE A 155 -11.78 19.64 8.15
N ALA A 156 -11.79 20.94 8.49
CA ALA A 156 -11.83 22.03 7.52
C ALA A 156 -10.41 22.44 7.11
N PHE A 157 -9.77 21.64 6.26
CA PHE A 157 -8.50 22.04 5.63
C PHE A 157 -8.80 22.55 4.22
N GLY A 158 -8.79 23.87 4.04
CA GLY A 158 -8.61 24.52 2.72
C GLY A 158 -9.81 24.59 1.77
N GLY A 159 -11.04 24.31 2.19
CA GLY A 159 -12.25 24.56 1.39
C GLY A 159 -13.02 25.76 1.94
N LYS A 160 -13.12 26.84 1.17
CA LYS A 160 -14.01 27.98 1.46
C LYS A 160 -15.38 27.43 1.87
N GLN A 161 -15.84 27.82 3.06
CA GLN A 161 -17.27 27.88 3.33
C GLN A 161 -17.86 28.78 2.25
N SER A 162 -18.52 28.21 1.23
CA SER A 162 -19.45 28.99 0.45
C SER A 162 -20.53 29.40 1.44
N SER A 163 -20.50 30.67 1.82
CA SER A 163 -21.66 31.39 2.31
C SER A 163 -22.88 30.98 1.47
N GLN A 164 -23.74 30.14 2.04
CA GLN A 164 -25.15 30.14 1.70
C GLN A 164 -25.82 31.04 2.74
N ALA A 165 -25.63 32.35 2.54
CA ALA A 165 -26.66 33.33 2.84
C ALA A 165 -27.50 33.46 1.57
N GLY A 166 -28.80 33.20 1.71
CA GLY A 166 -29.81 33.24 0.65
C GLY A 166 -31.10 32.63 1.17
#